data_AF-A0A365NCA3-F1
#
_entry.id   AF-A0A365NCA3-F1
#
_cell.length_a   1.000
_cell.length_b   1.000
_cell.length_c   1.000
_cell.angle_alpha   90.00
_cell.angle_beta   90.00
_cell.angle_gamma   90.00
#
_symmetry.space_group_name_H-M   'P 1'
#
loop_
_entity.id
_entity.type
_entity.pdbx_description
1 polymer ?
#
loop_
_entity_poly.entity_id
_entity_poly.type
_entity_poly.pdbx_seq_one_letter_code
_entity_poly.pdbx_strand_id
1 'polypeptide(L)'
;MALQSVLLLDFYDKMAFQHYQPSEAPGLLQIHARGSLSILRSLPKGELRNPATLQLATQSILVTILSCGADATEFPEHLIGLYNELGSYIQSDRWHLIGHYISLVNIHINVRNGKMGLSDALKRAREYSLDIVEEENKMSRLWRPYRRDTCEARAFDSYYDAYPNHKVAQALNKYRIMRLGVASFVHRLTGSVEVAEDVEQLVRTICASVPQIILPEARPQNTLPFSPLQILECSAVLSPLYLCARHTRDPAMRAWILQTLEYMADNGVKMAQTLANIIESPLKPEIWDWFRMVGSYTCSAL
;
A
#
# COMPACT_ATOMS: atom_id res chain seq x y z
N MET A 1 10.19 -3.96 -24.53
CA MET A 1 9.94 -2.52 -24.78
C MET A 1 8.46 -2.16 -24.65
N ALA A 2 7.52 -2.78 -25.37
CA ALA A 2 6.09 -2.40 -25.30
C ALA A 2 5.49 -2.41 -23.87
N LEU A 3 5.80 -3.43 -23.06
CA LEU A 3 5.27 -3.53 -21.69
C LEU A 3 5.75 -2.38 -20.77
N GLN A 4 7.01 -1.95 -20.92
CA GLN A 4 7.53 -0.80 -20.18
C GLN A 4 6.84 0.49 -20.59
N SER A 5 6.63 0.70 -21.89
CA SER A 5 5.91 1.87 -22.40
C SER A 5 4.48 1.93 -21.88
N VAL A 6 3.77 0.80 -21.85
CA VAL A 6 2.40 0.76 -21.32
C VAL A 6 2.35 1.04 -19.83
N LEU A 7 3.29 0.51 -19.04
CA LEU A 7 3.38 0.83 -17.61
C LEU A 7 3.77 2.29 -17.36
N LEU A 8 4.54 2.91 -18.24
CA LEU A 8 4.86 4.33 -18.16
C LEU A 8 3.64 5.20 -18.49
N LEU A 9 2.84 4.80 -19.48
CA LEU A 9 1.59 5.47 -19.82
C LEU A 9 0.55 5.33 -18.69
N ASP A 10 0.42 4.14 -18.11
CA ASP A 10 -0.42 3.93 -16.91
C ASP A 10 -0.02 4.85 -15.76
N PHE A 11 1.29 5.00 -15.53
CA PHE A 11 1.81 5.93 -14.54
C PHE A 11 1.45 7.39 -14.87
N TYR A 12 1.67 7.78 -16.12
CA TYR A 12 1.35 9.13 -16.58
C TYR A 12 -0.12 9.46 -16.41
N ASP A 13 -1.03 8.56 -16.82
CA ASP A 13 -2.46 8.75 -16.69
C ASP A 13 -2.87 8.93 -15.23
N LYS A 14 -2.32 8.12 -14.32
CA LYS A 14 -2.60 8.25 -12.88
C LYS A 14 -2.14 9.59 -12.33
N MET A 15 -1.01 10.13 -12.79
CA MET A 15 -0.56 11.46 -12.38
C MET A 15 -1.41 12.58 -13.02
N ALA A 16 -1.69 12.49 -14.32
CA ALA A 16 -2.39 13.52 -15.07
C ALA A 16 -3.87 13.63 -14.67
N PHE A 17 -4.48 12.48 -14.35
CA PHE A 17 -5.91 12.39 -14.05
C PHE A 17 -6.22 12.12 -12.58
N GLN A 18 -5.26 12.30 -11.65
CA GLN A 18 -5.45 12.09 -10.21
C GLN A 18 -6.61 12.91 -9.61
N HIS A 19 -6.98 14.03 -10.24
CA HIS A 19 -8.03 14.93 -9.77
C HIS A 19 -9.43 14.56 -10.28
N TYR A 20 -9.54 13.66 -11.26
CA TYR A 20 -10.81 13.26 -11.84
C TYR A 20 -11.50 12.22 -10.96
N GLN A 21 -12.80 12.40 -10.75
CA GLN A 21 -13.64 11.41 -10.09
C GLN A 21 -13.90 10.21 -11.02
N PRO A 22 -14.07 8.97 -10.50
CA PRO A 22 -14.39 7.81 -11.32
C PRO A 22 -15.63 8.00 -12.22
N SER A 23 -16.59 8.81 -11.78
CA SER A 23 -17.80 9.15 -12.54
C SER A 23 -17.54 10.00 -13.78
N GLU A 24 -16.46 10.79 -13.80
CA GLU A 24 -16.17 11.74 -14.88
C GLU A 24 -15.50 11.05 -16.09
N ALA A 25 -14.72 10.00 -15.84
CA ALA A 25 -14.06 9.22 -16.89
C ALA A 25 -13.97 7.73 -16.49
N PRO A 26 -15.08 6.98 -16.56
CA PRO A 26 -15.11 5.57 -16.15
C PRO A 26 -14.11 4.72 -16.94
N GLY A 27 -13.26 3.97 -16.23
CA GLY A 27 -12.32 3.03 -16.83
C GLY A 27 -11.10 3.67 -17.53
N LEU A 28 -10.97 5.00 -17.55
CA LEU A 28 -9.81 5.70 -18.15
C LEU A 28 -8.48 5.17 -17.58
N LEU A 29 -8.40 5.04 -16.26
CA LEU A 29 -7.21 4.56 -15.55
C LEU A 29 -6.96 3.05 -15.69
N GLN A 30 -7.86 2.32 -16.36
CA GLN A 30 -7.71 0.88 -16.61
C GLN A 30 -7.22 0.57 -18.02
N ILE A 31 -7.21 1.54 -18.94
CA ILE A 31 -6.90 1.29 -20.36
C ILE A 31 -5.51 0.68 -20.49
N HIS A 32 -4.50 1.33 -19.91
CA HIS A 32 -3.11 0.87 -19.97
C HIS A 32 -2.87 -0.36 -19.09
N ALA A 33 -3.47 -0.42 -17.90
CA ALA A 33 -3.44 -1.63 -17.07
C ALA A 33 -3.94 -2.87 -17.83
N ARG A 34 -5.10 -2.79 -18.50
CA ARG A 34 -5.64 -3.89 -19.33
C ARG A 34 -4.77 -4.16 -20.56
N GLY A 35 -4.26 -3.12 -21.20
CA GLY A 35 -3.31 -3.25 -22.32
C GLY A 35 -2.06 -4.04 -21.93
N SER A 36 -1.53 -3.82 -20.73
CA SER A 36 -0.35 -4.52 -20.23
C SER A 36 -0.60 -6.04 -20.08
N LEU A 37 -1.77 -6.44 -19.59
CA LEU A 37 -2.14 -7.84 -19.46
C LEU A 37 -2.33 -8.51 -20.83
N SER A 38 -2.94 -7.80 -21.79
CA SER A 38 -3.08 -8.28 -23.17
C SER A 38 -1.71 -8.51 -23.83
N ILE A 39 -0.74 -7.62 -23.61
CA ILE A 39 0.64 -7.82 -24.08
C ILE A 39 1.26 -9.06 -23.44
N LEU A 40 1.15 -9.21 -22.11
CA LEU A 40 1.73 -10.35 -21.39
C LEU A 40 1.21 -11.69 -21.91
N ARG A 41 -0.08 -11.75 -22.25
CA ARG A 41 -0.70 -12.95 -22.84
C ARG A 41 -0.19 -13.28 -24.23
N SER A 42 0.21 -12.27 -25.00
CA SER A 42 0.76 -12.46 -26.35
C SER A 42 2.22 -12.89 -26.35
N LEU A 43 2.91 -12.79 -25.21
CA LEU A 43 4.31 -13.20 -25.12
C LEU A 43 4.44 -14.72 -25.25
N PRO A 44 5.46 -15.22 -25.96
CA PRO A 44 5.82 -16.63 -25.92
C PRO A 44 6.11 -17.07 -24.49
N LYS A 45 5.67 -18.27 -24.10
CA LYS A 45 5.86 -18.79 -22.72
C LYS A 45 7.31 -18.78 -22.24
N GLY A 46 8.28 -18.90 -23.15
CA GLY A 46 9.71 -18.80 -22.82
C GLY A 46 10.15 -17.42 -22.33
N GLU A 47 9.51 -16.34 -22.81
CA GLU A 47 9.84 -14.96 -22.44
C GLU A 47 9.43 -14.63 -21.00
N LEU A 48 8.43 -15.34 -20.46
CA LEU A 48 7.99 -15.18 -19.08
C LEU A 48 8.99 -15.75 -18.07
N ARG A 49 10.08 -16.38 -18.50
CA ARG A 49 11.18 -16.80 -17.61
C ARG A 49 12.26 -15.73 -17.44
N ASN A 50 12.26 -14.69 -18.27
CA ASN A 50 13.23 -13.62 -18.18
C ASN A 50 12.96 -12.77 -16.92
N PRO A 51 13.96 -12.56 -16.03
CA PRO A 51 13.78 -11.77 -14.81
C PRO A 51 13.20 -10.36 -15.04
N ALA A 52 13.61 -9.68 -16.12
CA ALA A 52 13.10 -8.35 -16.44
C ALA A 52 11.61 -8.41 -16.85
N THR A 53 11.23 -9.42 -17.64
CA THR A 53 9.83 -9.65 -18.03
C THR A 53 8.98 -10.01 -16.80
N LEU A 54 9.49 -10.86 -15.90
CA LEU A 54 8.82 -11.22 -14.65
C LEU A 54 8.54 -10.00 -13.76
N GLN A 55 9.52 -9.10 -13.63
CA GLN A 55 9.34 -7.87 -12.85
C GLN A 55 8.24 -6.98 -13.45
N LEU A 56 8.25 -6.80 -14.77
CA LEU A 56 7.23 -6.02 -15.47
C LEU A 56 5.85 -6.69 -15.42
N ALA A 57 5.79 -8.02 -15.50
CA ALA A 57 4.56 -8.79 -15.38
C ALA A 57 3.95 -8.66 -13.97
N THR A 58 4.79 -8.79 -12.95
CA THR A 58 4.42 -8.57 -11.54
C THR A 58 3.84 -7.18 -11.34
N GLN A 59 4.49 -6.16 -11.90
CA GLN A 59 4.01 -4.78 -11.83
C GLN A 59 2.67 -4.59 -12.53
N SER A 60 2.51 -5.18 -13.72
CA SER A 60 1.28 -5.12 -14.53
C SER A 60 0.08 -5.72 -13.80
N ILE A 61 0.28 -6.86 -13.13
CA ILE A 61 -0.75 -7.49 -12.30
C ILE A 61 -1.13 -6.59 -11.13
N LEU A 62 -0.14 -6.09 -10.38
CA LEU A 62 -0.39 -5.23 -9.21
C LEU A 62 -1.14 -3.95 -9.61
N VAL A 63 -0.67 -3.27 -10.65
CA VAL A 63 -1.32 -2.08 -11.24
C VAL A 63 -2.76 -2.37 -11.61
N THR A 64 -3.05 -3.51 -12.25
CA THR A 64 -4.41 -3.87 -12.66
C THR A 64 -5.31 -4.17 -11.47
N ILE A 65 -4.82 -4.92 -10.47
CA ILE A 65 -5.58 -5.22 -9.24
C ILE A 65 -5.99 -3.93 -8.55
N LEU A 66 -5.05 -3.01 -8.36
CA LEU A 66 -5.31 -1.73 -7.68
C LEU A 66 -6.27 -0.84 -8.47
N SER A 67 -6.17 -0.83 -9.80
CA SER A 67 -7.08 -0.06 -10.66
C SER A 67 -8.51 -0.64 -10.64
N CYS A 68 -8.66 -1.97 -10.59
CA CYS A 68 -9.96 -2.61 -10.40
C CYS A 68 -10.57 -2.30 -9.03
N GLY A 69 -9.74 -2.24 -7.98
CA GLY A 69 -10.17 -1.84 -6.64
C GLY A 69 -10.66 -0.40 -6.58
N ALA A 70 -9.93 0.54 -7.22
CA ALA A 70 -10.30 1.95 -7.30
C ALA A 70 -11.68 2.17 -7.94
N ASP A 71 -11.93 1.54 -9.09
CA ASP A 71 -13.19 1.71 -9.82
C ASP A 71 -14.28 0.70 -9.41
N ALA A 72 -13.97 -0.19 -8.45
CA ALA A 72 -14.84 -1.29 -8.02
C ALA A 72 -15.34 -2.19 -9.16
N THR A 73 -14.51 -2.39 -10.19
CA THR A 73 -14.81 -3.23 -11.34
C THR A 73 -14.27 -4.64 -11.16
N GLU A 74 -14.94 -5.62 -11.77
CA GLU A 74 -14.45 -7.01 -11.76
C GLU A 74 -13.05 -7.13 -12.35
N PHE A 75 -12.29 -8.11 -11.86
CA PHE A 75 -10.99 -8.42 -12.45
C PHE A 75 -11.16 -8.90 -13.89
N PRO A 76 -10.24 -8.53 -14.80
CA PRO A 76 -10.18 -9.15 -16.12
C PRO A 76 -10.08 -10.67 -15.97
N GLU A 77 -10.85 -11.42 -16.76
CA GLU A 77 -11.03 -12.89 -16.66
C GLU A 77 -9.73 -13.68 -16.48
N HIS A 78 -8.62 -13.13 -16.97
CA HIS A 78 -7.35 -13.80 -17.10
C HIS A 78 -6.29 -13.38 -16.11
N LEU A 79 -6.58 -12.36 -15.31
CA LEU A 79 -5.65 -11.86 -14.31
C LEU A 79 -5.25 -12.97 -13.34
N ILE A 80 -6.25 -13.74 -12.87
CA ILE A 80 -6.03 -14.87 -11.95
C ILE A 80 -5.26 -16.00 -12.62
N GLY A 81 -5.57 -16.31 -13.88
CA GLY A 81 -4.84 -17.32 -14.66
C GLY A 81 -3.36 -16.96 -14.81
N LEU A 82 -3.07 -15.70 -15.17
CA LEU A 82 -1.70 -15.21 -15.29
C LEU A 82 -0.97 -15.17 -13.95
N TYR A 83 -1.65 -14.78 -12.87
CA TYR A 83 -1.10 -14.86 -11.51
C TYR A 83 -0.74 -16.30 -11.13
N ASN A 84 -1.58 -17.28 -11.43
CA ASN A 84 -1.27 -18.67 -11.12
C ASN A 84 -0.10 -19.20 -11.97
N GLU A 85 -0.04 -18.84 -13.26
CA GLU A 85 1.06 -19.24 -14.15
C GLU A 85 2.40 -18.66 -13.68
N LEU A 86 2.45 -17.36 -13.38
CA LEU A 86 3.67 -16.69 -12.94
C LEU A 86 4.12 -17.13 -11.54
N GLY A 87 3.22 -17.61 -10.69
CA GLY A 87 3.57 -18.20 -9.39
C GLY A 87 4.47 -19.43 -9.50
N SER A 88 4.49 -20.12 -10.64
CA SER A 88 5.45 -21.21 -10.88
C SER A 88 6.89 -20.73 -11.09
N TYR A 89 7.06 -19.45 -11.46
CA TYR A 89 8.36 -18.83 -11.72
C TYR A 89 8.82 -17.89 -10.61
N ILE A 90 7.90 -17.34 -9.82
CA ILE A 90 8.18 -16.34 -8.79
C ILE A 90 7.88 -16.95 -7.41
N GLN A 91 8.93 -17.36 -6.71
CA GLN A 91 8.86 -17.77 -5.31
C GLN A 91 9.43 -16.65 -4.44
N SER A 92 8.61 -15.63 -4.17
CA SER A 92 9.02 -14.49 -3.35
C SER A 92 7.87 -13.99 -2.49
N ASP A 93 8.17 -13.42 -1.32
CA ASP A 93 7.19 -12.77 -0.42
C ASP A 93 6.36 -11.70 -1.16
N ARG A 94 6.97 -11.04 -2.16
CA ARG A 94 6.28 -10.07 -3.02
C ARG A 94 5.13 -10.71 -3.79
N TRP A 95 5.26 -11.96 -4.20
CA TRP A 95 4.21 -12.69 -4.93
C TRP A 95 3.04 -13.03 -4.02
N HIS A 96 3.33 -13.52 -2.82
CA HIS A 96 2.32 -13.78 -1.79
C HIS A 96 1.52 -12.51 -1.45
N LEU A 97 2.21 -11.36 -1.33
CA LEU A 97 1.59 -10.06 -1.14
C LEU A 97 0.58 -9.69 -2.25
N ILE A 98 0.85 -10.06 -3.51
CA ILE A 98 -0.09 -9.84 -4.61
C ILE A 98 -1.34 -10.70 -4.45
N GLY A 99 -1.20 -11.97 -4.06
CA GLY A 99 -2.33 -12.83 -3.72
C GLY A 99 -3.20 -12.23 -2.61
N HIS A 100 -2.56 -11.59 -1.64
CA HIS A 100 -3.28 -10.87 -0.59
C HIS A 100 -4.05 -9.65 -1.15
N TYR A 101 -3.46 -8.85 -2.03
CA TYR A 101 -4.18 -7.75 -2.70
C TYR A 101 -5.37 -8.24 -3.53
N ILE A 102 -5.23 -9.35 -4.27
CA ILE A 102 -6.32 -9.98 -5.03
C ILE A 102 -7.51 -10.27 -4.10
N SER A 103 -7.24 -10.91 -2.96
CA SER A 103 -8.27 -11.30 -2.00
C SER A 103 -8.98 -10.09 -1.42
N LEU A 104 -8.22 -9.08 -0.97
CA LEU A 104 -8.77 -7.85 -0.38
C LEU A 104 -9.61 -7.05 -1.38
N VAL A 105 -9.09 -6.85 -2.59
CA VAL A 105 -9.80 -6.12 -3.65
C VAL A 105 -11.05 -6.87 -4.10
N ASN A 106 -11.00 -8.21 -4.18
CA ASN A 106 -12.17 -9.01 -4.51
C ASN A 106 -13.28 -8.88 -3.45
N ILE A 107 -12.94 -8.88 -2.15
CA ILE A 107 -13.91 -8.61 -1.09
C ILE A 107 -14.50 -7.21 -1.28
N HIS A 108 -13.66 -6.19 -1.50
CA HIS A 108 -14.11 -4.82 -1.71
C HIS A 108 -15.10 -4.69 -2.89
N ILE A 109 -14.73 -5.20 -4.07
CA ILE A 109 -15.56 -5.15 -5.28
C ILE A 109 -16.91 -5.82 -5.02
N ASN A 110 -16.92 -7.03 -4.46
CA ASN A 110 -18.15 -7.77 -4.27
C ASN A 110 -19.07 -7.14 -3.22
N VAL A 111 -18.52 -6.58 -2.14
CA VAL A 111 -19.31 -5.84 -1.14
C VAL A 111 -19.89 -4.57 -1.76
N ARG A 112 -19.08 -3.79 -2.47
CA ARG A 112 -19.51 -2.53 -3.10
C ARG A 112 -20.57 -2.75 -4.18
N ASN A 113 -20.49 -3.85 -4.91
CA ASN A 113 -21.46 -4.23 -5.94
C ASN A 113 -22.66 -5.02 -5.40
N GLY A 114 -22.78 -5.20 -4.07
CA GLY A 114 -23.88 -5.93 -3.45
C GLY A 114 -23.91 -7.43 -3.78
N LYS A 115 -22.82 -8.00 -4.29
CA LYS A 115 -22.69 -9.42 -4.68
C LYS A 115 -22.28 -10.33 -3.52
N MET A 116 -21.94 -9.76 -2.36
CA MET A 116 -21.54 -10.50 -1.16
C MET A 116 -22.33 -10.02 0.05
N GLY A 117 -22.98 -10.97 0.73
CA GLY A 117 -23.67 -10.70 1.98
C GLY A 117 -22.72 -10.31 3.10
N LEU A 118 -23.23 -9.54 4.07
CA LEU A 118 -22.44 -9.02 5.20
C LEU A 118 -21.74 -10.15 5.99
N SER A 119 -22.46 -11.24 6.26
CA SER A 119 -21.91 -12.40 6.99
C SER A 119 -20.72 -13.03 6.24
N ASP A 120 -20.84 -13.19 4.91
CA ASP A 120 -19.78 -13.76 4.09
C ASP A 120 -18.58 -12.83 4.00
N ALA A 121 -18.82 -11.52 3.91
CA ALA A 121 -17.77 -10.51 3.91
C ALA A 121 -16.98 -10.52 5.23
N LEU A 122 -17.67 -10.61 6.37
CA LEU A 122 -17.03 -10.71 7.68
C LEU A 122 -16.24 -12.01 7.84
N LYS A 123 -16.80 -13.14 7.39
CA LYS A 123 -16.10 -14.42 7.42
C LYS A 123 -14.80 -14.36 6.61
N ARG A 124 -14.86 -13.91 5.36
CA ARG A 124 -13.67 -13.80 4.49
C ARG A 124 -12.65 -12.79 5.01
N ALA A 125 -13.10 -11.67 5.56
CA ALA A 125 -12.21 -10.69 6.17
C ALA A 125 -11.44 -11.27 7.38
N ARG A 126 -12.10 -12.08 8.21
CA ARG A 126 -11.46 -12.75 9.36
C ARG A 126 -10.48 -13.84 8.93
N GLU A 127 -10.87 -14.69 7.99
CA GLU A 127 -9.99 -15.72 7.40
C GLU A 127 -8.72 -15.06 6.84
N TYR A 128 -8.90 -14.03 6.02
CA TYR A 128 -7.79 -13.26 5.46
C TYR A 128 -6.92 -12.55 6.51
N SER A 129 -7.52 -12.07 7.60
CA SER A 129 -6.76 -11.48 8.71
C SER A 129 -5.83 -12.49 9.38
N LEU A 130 -6.28 -13.74 9.53
CA LEU A 130 -5.46 -14.82 10.11
C LEU A 130 -4.30 -15.17 9.18
N ASP A 131 -4.56 -15.31 7.88
CA ASP A 131 -3.54 -15.61 6.88
C ASP A 131 -2.41 -14.57 6.89
N ILE A 132 -2.76 -13.28 6.92
CA ILE A 132 -1.75 -12.21 6.95
C ILE A 132 -0.92 -12.25 8.23
N VAL A 133 -1.54 -12.52 9.39
CA VAL A 133 -0.83 -12.64 10.67
C VAL A 133 0.14 -13.82 10.63
N GLU A 134 -0.27 -14.94 10.05
CA GLU A 134 0.60 -16.10 9.89
C GLU A 134 1.81 -15.78 9.01
N GLU A 135 1.61 -15.11 7.87
CA GLU A 135 2.70 -14.68 6.98
C GLU A 135 3.63 -13.65 7.64
N GLU A 136 3.10 -12.68 8.39
CA GLU A 136 3.92 -11.75 9.18
C GLU A 136 4.75 -12.50 10.24
N ASN A 137 4.19 -13.55 10.86
CA ASN A 137 4.87 -14.36 11.88
C ASN A 137 5.92 -15.32 11.31
N LYS A 138 5.81 -15.73 10.04
CA LYS A 138 6.81 -16.53 9.34
C LYS A 138 8.10 -15.75 9.06
N MET A 139 8.05 -14.42 9.13
CA MET A 139 9.22 -13.58 8.89
C MET A 139 10.34 -13.87 9.89
N SER A 140 11.58 -13.72 9.42
CA SER A 140 12.78 -14.01 10.21
C SER A 140 12.78 -13.26 11.54
N ARG A 141 13.21 -13.93 12.62
CA ARG A 141 13.41 -13.29 13.94
C ARG A 141 14.36 -12.09 13.85
N LEU A 142 15.27 -12.08 12.87
CA LEU A 142 16.19 -10.98 12.62
C LEU A 142 15.50 -9.70 12.14
N TRP A 143 14.24 -9.78 11.69
CA TRP A 143 13.47 -8.63 11.20
C TRP A 143 12.71 -7.92 12.31
N ARG A 144 12.75 -8.44 13.55
CA ARG A 144 12.11 -7.79 14.69
C ARG A 144 12.75 -6.42 14.93
N PRO A 145 11.94 -5.37 15.12
CA PRO A 145 12.47 -4.06 15.46
C PRO A 145 13.08 -4.06 16.86
N TYR A 146 14.04 -3.17 17.06
CA TYR A 146 14.51 -2.77 18.37
C TYR A 146 13.96 -1.37 18.69
N ARG A 147 13.29 -1.23 19.83
CA ARG A 147 12.77 0.06 20.26
C ARG A 147 13.92 0.96 20.72
N ARG A 148 13.96 2.19 20.20
CA ARG A 148 14.91 3.21 20.60
C ARG A 148 14.17 4.40 21.17
N ASP A 149 14.48 4.72 22.42
CA ASP A 149 14.04 5.95 23.05
C ASP A 149 14.74 7.15 22.41
N THR A 150 14.03 8.26 22.30
CA THR A 150 14.54 9.49 21.69
C THR A 150 13.79 10.71 22.22
N CYS A 151 14.48 11.84 22.30
CA CYS A 151 13.88 13.13 22.64
C CYS A 151 13.40 13.89 21.39
N GLU A 152 13.57 13.31 20.20
CA GLU A 152 13.13 13.92 18.95
C GLU A 152 11.61 14.06 18.94
N ALA A 153 11.11 15.30 18.79
CA ALA A 153 9.68 15.61 18.71
C ALA A 153 8.95 14.85 17.58
N ARG A 154 9.73 14.34 16.63
CA ARG A 154 9.33 13.57 15.47
C ARG A 154 9.10 12.09 15.78
N ALA A 155 9.30 11.65 17.01
CA ALA A 155 8.86 10.37 17.53
C ALA A 155 7.65 10.58 18.45
N PHE A 156 6.49 10.03 18.10
CA PHE A 156 5.21 10.34 18.76
C PHE A 156 5.23 10.13 20.28
N ASP A 157 5.68 8.95 20.72
CA ASP A 157 5.74 8.56 22.15
C ASP A 157 7.18 8.59 22.68
N SER A 158 8.03 9.50 22.16
CA SER A 158 9.46 9.56 22.51
C SER A 158 10.23 8.25 22.24
N TYR A 159 9.73 7.43 21.33
CA TYR A 159 10.43 6.25 20.84
C TYR A 159 10.16 5.99 19.36
N TYR A 160 11.04 5.22 18.74
CA TYR A 160 10.79 4.65 17.41
C TYR A 160 11.30 3.21 17.33
N ASP A 161 10.74 2.46 16.39
CA ASP A 161 11.10 1.08 16.12
C ASP A 161 12.20 1.04 15.03
N ALA A 162 13.41 0.68 15.43
CA ALA A 162 14.56 0.55 14.53
C ALA A 162 14.63 -0.87 13.96
N TYR A 163 14.37 -1.01 12.67
CA TYR A 163 14.53 -2.27 11.92
C TYR A 163 15.97 -2.45 11.45
N PRO A 164 16.40 -3.65 11.03
CA PRO A 164 17.75 -3.86 10.49
C PRO A 164 18.08 -2.93 9.31
N ASN A 165 17.08 -2.61 8.49
CA ASN A 165 17.16 -1.62 7.42
C ASN A 165 15.75 -1.15 7.01
N HIS A 166 15.67 -0.09 6.18
CA HIS A 166 14.39 0.45 5.72
C HIS A 166 13.57 -0.55 4.89
N LYS A 167 14.20 -1.47 4.16
CA LYS A 167 13.48 -2.45 3.33
C LYS A 167 12.68 -3.42 4.19
N VAL A 168 13.23 -3.82 5.33
CA VAL A 168 12.53 -4.64 6.33
C VAL A 168 11.34 -3.89 6.89
N ALA A 169 11.52 -2.63 7.31
CA ALA A 169 10.42 -1.79 7.81
C ALA A 169 9.31 -1.64 6.75
N GLN A 170 9.68 -1.36 5.50
CA GLN A 170 8.76 -1.24 4.37
C GLN A 170 8.01 -2.56 4.10
N ALA A 171 8.71 -3.70 4.09
CA ALA A 171 8.10 -5.01 3.87
C ALA A 171 7.06 -5.33 4.95
N LEU A 172 7.41 -5.15 6.23
CA LEU A 172 6.48 -5.36 7.35
C LEU A 172 5.28 -4.41 7.30
N ASN A 173 5.52 -3.14 7.00
CA ASN A 173 4.44 -2.17 6.88
C ASN A 173 3.45 -2.54 5.77
N LYS A 174 3.85 -3.24 4.69
CA LYS A 174 2.92 -3.72 3.65
C LYS A 174 1.90 -4.71 4.20
N TYR A 175 2.30 -5.62 5.07
CA TYR A 175 1.36 -6.53 5.73
C TYR A 175 0.50 -5.80 6.77
N ARG A 176 1.10 -4.90 7.54
CA ARG A 176 0.38 -4.15 8.58
C ARG A 176 -0.67 -3.20 8.02
N ILE A 177 -0.44 -2.56 6.86
CA ILE A 177 -1.48 -1.75 6.21
C ILE A 177 -2.66 -2.59 5.71
N MET A 178 -2.40 -3.82 5.25
CA MET A 178 -3.48 -4.75 4.86
C MET A 178 -4.28 -5.16 6.10
N ARG A 179 -3.60 -5.55 7.18
CA ARG A 179 -4.24 -5.84 8.48
C ARG A 179 -5.07 -4.66 8.97
N LEU A 180 -4.52 -3.44 8.89
CA LEU A 180 -5.22 -2.21 9.30
C LEU A 180 -6.48 -1.99 8.47
N GLY A 181 -6.40 -2.18 7.15
CA GLY A 181 -7.56 -2.06 6.25
C GLY A 181 -8.66 -3.07 6.58
N VAL A 182 -8.28 -4.33 6.83
CA VAL A 182 -9.21 -5.42 7.18
C VAL A 182 -9.83 -5.21 8.55
N ALA A 183 -9.01 -4.95 9.57
CA ALA A 183 -9.48 -4.68 10.94
C ALA A 183 -10.42 -3.47 10.93
N SER A 184 -10.08 -2.40 10.21
CA SER A 184 -10.95 -1.24 10.07
C SER A 184 -12.27 -1.56 9.36
N PHE A 185 -12.25 -2.43 8.35
CA PHE A 185 -13.47 -2.90 7.68
C PHE A 185 -14.35 -3.70 8.63
N VAL A 186 -13.79 -4.67 9.34
CA VAL A 186 -14.50 -5.49 10.33
C VAL A 186 -15.05 -4.61 11.46
N HIS A 187 -14.26 -3.66 11.97
CA HIS A 187 -14.68 -2.75 13.02
C HIS A 187 -15.86 -1.88 12.58
N ARG A 188 -15.84 -1.29 11.37
CA ARG A 188 -16.97 -0.50 10.85
C ARG A 188 -18.27 -1.28 10.78
N LEU A 189 -18.20 -2.58 10.52
CA LEU A 189 -19.37 -3.44 10.35
C LEU A 189 -19.89 -4.03 11.67
N THR A 190 -19.01 -4.23 12.65
CA THR A 190 -19.35 -4.95 13.89
C THR A 190 -19.37 -4.07 15.12
N GLY A 191 -18.70 -2.91 15.11
CA GLY A 191 -18.50 -2.07 16.28
C GLY A 191 -17.62 -2.71 17.37
N SER A 192 -16.95 -3.84 17.09
CA SER A 192 -16.17 -4.58 18.10
C SER A 192 -15.07 -3.74 18.74
N VAL A 193 -14.98 -3.78 20.08
CA VAL A 193 -13.96 -3.09 20.88
C VAL A 193 -12.60 -3.73 20.68
N GLU A 194 -12.49 -5.06 20.70
CA GLU A 194 -11.22 -5.78 20.47
C GLU A 194 -10.61 -5.40 19.11
N VAL A 195 -11.44 -5.34 18.06
CA VAL A 195 -10.96 -4.96 16.71
C VAL A 195 -10.55 -3.48 16.68
N ALA A 196 -11.14 -2.63 17.53
CA ALA A 196 -10.72 -1.25 17.63
C ALA A 196 -9.35 -1.11 18.32
N GLU A 197 -9.08 -1.89 19.35
CA GLU A 197 -7.77 -1.94 20.02
C GLU A 197 -6.69 -2.46 19.05
N ASP A 198 -7.01 -3.47 18.24
CA ASP A 198 -6.12 -3.96 17.18
C ASP A 198 -5.79 -2.86 16.16
N VAL A 199 -6.78 -2.07 15.75
CA VAL A 199 -6.57 -0.92 14.85
C VAL A 199 -5.63 0.10 15.48
N GLU A 200 -5.83 0.47 16.74
CA GLU A 200 -4.97 1.43 17.45
C GLU A 200 -3.54 0.90 17.61
N GLN A 201 -3.37 -0.39 17.92
CA GLN A 201 -2.06 -1.02 18.02
C GLN A 201 -1.33 -1.05 16.67
N LEU A 202 -2.04 -1.36 15.57
CA LEU A 202 -1.48 -1.33 14.23
C LEU A 202 -1.06 0.08 13.82
N VAL A 203 -1.89 1.09 14.10
CA VAL A 203 -1.57 2.50 13.86
C VAL A 203 -0.28 2.88 14.57
N ARG A 204 -0.18 2.62 15.89
CA ARG A 204 1.03 2.93 16.67
C ARG A 204 2.26 2.22 16.13
N THR A 205 2.14 0.94 15.78
CA THR A 205 3.26 0.13 15.26
C THR A 205 3.77 0.65 13.91
N ILE A 206 2.86 1.03 13.01
CA ILE A 206 3.23 1.62 11.73
C ILE A 206 3.89 2.99 11.95
N CYS A 207 3.29 3.87 12.74
CA CYS A 207 3.81 5.21 13.03
C CYS A 207 5.20 5.14 13.70
N ALA A 208 5.41 4.22 14.63
CA ALA A 208 6.71 4.02 15.29
C ALA A 208 7.84 3.60 14.32
N SER A 209 7.53 3.04 13.15
CA SER A 209 8.56 2.69 12.15
C SER A 209 9.06 3.87 11.32
N VAL A 210 8.29 4.97 11.27
CA VAL A 210 8.56 6.10 10.37
C VAL A 210 9.81 6.89 10.76
N PRO A 211 10.09 7.19 12.04
CA PRO A 211 11.27 7.98 12.41
C PRO A 211 12.59 7.41 11.92
N GLN A 212 12.74 6.08 11.84
CA GLN A 212 13.93 5.45 11.26
C GLN A 212 14.22 5.94 9.82
N ILE A 213 13.17 6.24 9.07
CA ILE A 213 13.27 6.61 7.65
C ILE A 213 13.56 8.10 7.47
N ILE A 214 13.02 8.95 8.36
CA ILE A 214 13.03 10.40 8.19
C ILE A 214 14.05 11.15 9.05
N LEU A 215 14.52 10.57 10.17
CA LEU A 215 15.41 11.27 11.11
C LEU A 215 16.88 11.14 10.72
N PRO A 216 17.64 12.24 10.60
CA PRO A 216 19.07 12.21 10.27
C PRO A 216 19.89 11.30 11.18
N GLU A 217 19.59 11.33 12.47
CA GLU A 217 20.33 10.55 13.48
C GLU A 217 19.95 9.06 13.52
N ALA A 218 18.80 8.69 12.93
CA ALA A 218 18.33 7.32 13.01
C ALA A 218 19.11 6.37 12.08
N ARG A 219 19.64 6.89 10.97
CA ARG A 219 20.50 6.15 10.03
C ARG A 219 21.54 7.08 9.43
N PRO A 220 22.81 6.63 9.27
CA PRO A 220 23.88 7.48 8.73
C PRO A 220 23.64 7.93 7.27
N GLN A 221 22.71 7.29 6.55
CA GLN A 221 22.33 7.67 5.19
C GLN A 221 21.26 8.79 5.14
N ASN A 222 20.61 9.10 6.26
CA ASN A 222 19.59 10.13 6.30
C ASN A 222 20.27 11.51 6.37
N THR A 223 19.84 12.43 5.52
CA THR A 223 20.43 13.78 5.39
C THR A 223 19.34 14.85 5.49
N LEU A 224 19.71 16.10 5.76
CA LEU A 224 18.82 17.25 5.55
C LEU A 224 19.48 18.27 4.61
N PRO A 225 18.81 18.68 3.52
CA PRO A 225 17.56 18.11 2.99
C PRO A 225 17.71 16.63 2.59
N PHE A 226 16.59 15.93 2.35
CA PHE A 226 16.65 14.51 2.03
C PHE A 226 17.38 14.26 0.72
N SER A 227 18.28 13.26 0.72
CA SER A 227 18.90 12.79 -0.51
C SER A 227 17.85 12.20 -1.47
N PRO A 228 18.11 12.15 -2.80
CA PRO A 228 17.19 11.53 -3.75
C PRO A 228 16.80 10.10 -3.37
N LEU A 229 17.74 9.33 -2.82
CA LEU A 229 17.47 7.98 -2.32
C LEU A 229 16.53 7.99 -1.11
N GLN A 230 16.76 8.89 -0.15
CA GLN A 230 15.88 9.03 1.01
C GLN A 230 14.48 9.51 0.63
N ILE A 231 14.34 10.40 -0.37
CA ILE A 231 13.03 10.80 -0.92
C ILE A 231 12.26 9.57 -1.44
N LEU A 232 12.96 8.68 -2.16
CA LEU A 232 12.36 7.43 -2.63
C LEU A 232 11.96 6.53 -1.46
N GLU A 233 12.80 6.37 -0.44
CA GLU A 233 12.48 5.58 0.76
C GLU A 233 11.28 6.16 1.53
N CYS A 234 11.19 7.48 1.64
CA CYS A 234 10.09 8.23 2.23
C CYS A 234 8.77 8.05 1.46
N SER A 235 8.81 7.85 0.15
CA SER A 235 7.59 7.60 -0.63
C SER A 235 6.84 6.35 -0.19
N ALA A 236 7.55 5.35 0.35
CA ALA A 236 6.98 4.10 0.83
C ALA A 236 6.21 4.24 2.16
N VAL A 237 6.40 5.33 2.92
CA VAL A 237 5.65 5.57 4.16
C VAL A 237 4.42 6.45 3.98
N LEU A 238 4.21 7.03 2.79
CA LEU A 238 3.04 7.87 2.51
C LEU A 238 1.73 7.09 2.64
N SER A 239 1.63 5.92 2.00
CA SER A 239 0.41 5.09 2.08
C SER A 239 0.13 4.57 3.50
N PRO A 240 1.13 4.07 4.25
CA PRO A 240 0.93 3.77 5.67
C PRO A 240 0.46 4.97 6.50
N LEU A 241 1.09 6.14 6.37
CA LEU A 241 0.71 7.34 7.13
C LEU A 241 -0.72 7.82 6.80
N TYR A 242 -1.13 7.76 5.54
CA TYR A 242 -2.51 8.06 5.13
C TYR A 242 -3.52 7.19 5.89
N LEU A 243 -3.28 5.88 5.91
CA LEU A 243 -4.16 4.92 6.57
C LEU A 243 -4.17 5.10 8.08
N CYS A 244 -3.01 5.34 8.67
CA CYS A 244 -2.92 5.66 10.08
C CYS A 244 -3.72 6.92 10.44
N ALA A 245 -3.60 7.99 9.66
CA ALA A 245 -4.33 9.24 9.91
C ALA A 245 -5.84 9.08 9.77
N ARG A 246 -6.29 8.18 8.90
CA ARG A 246 -7.72 7.88 8.71
C ARG A 246 -8.30 7.05 9.84
N HIS A 247 -7.54 6.09 10.35
CA HIS A 247 -8.04 5.08 11.27
C HIS A 247 -7.70 5.36 12.73
N THR A 248 -6.74 6.24 13.01
CA THR A 248 -6.47 6.69 14.37
C THR A 248 -7.66 7.43 14.95
N ARG A 249 -7.96 7.13 16.23
CA ARG A 249 -8.90 7.88 17.05
C ARG A 249 -8.20 8.91 17.95
N ASP A 250 -6.88 8.77 18.10
CA ASP A 250 -6.05 9.66 18.88
C ASP A 250 -5.78 10.95 18.08
N PRO A 251 -6.32 12.11 18.53
CA PRO A 251 -6.09 13.38 17.87
C PRO A 251 -4.62 13.80 17.86
N ALA A 252 -3.85 13.44 18.90
CA ALA A 252 -2.43 13.76 18.98
C ALA A 252 -1.65 12.95 17.93
N MET A 253 -1.95 11.66 17.77
CA MET A 253 -1.35 10.85 16.71
C MET A 253 -1.66 11.42 15.33
N ARG A 254 -2.91 11.84 15.09
CA ARG A 254 -3.30 12.46 13.82
C ARG A 254 -2.53 13.76 13.56
N ALA A 255 -2.39 14.63 14.56
CA ALA A 255 -1.62 15.86 14.46
C ALA A 255 -0.14 15.57 14.20
N TRP A 256 0.44 14.56 14.88
CA TRP A 256 1.81 14.12 14.64
C TRP A 256 2.01 13.60 13.21
N ILE A 257 1.05 12.87 12.64
CA ILE A 257 1.13 12.43 11.24
C ILE A 257 1.15 13.63 10.28
N LEU A 258 0.28 14.62 10.50
CA LEU A 258 0.21 15.82 9.64
C LEU A 258 1.53 16.61 9.69
N GLN A 259 2.01 16.91 10.90
CA GLN A 259 3.33 17.52 11.09
C GLN A 259 4.41 16.65 10.44
N THR A 260 4.25 15.32 10.52
CA THR A 260 5.19 14.38 9.93
C THR A 260 5.34 14.59 8.43
N LEU A 261 4.21 14.70 7.74
CA LEU A 261 4.12 14.94 6.31
C LEU A 261 4.63 16.33 5.89
N GLU A 262 4.34 17.37 6.66
CA GLU A 262 4.84 18.74 6.41
C GLU A 262 6.37 18.76 6.35
N TYR A 263 7.02 18.25 7.39
CA TYR A 263 8.49 18.15 7.42
C TYR A 263 9.05 17.29 6.28
N MET A 264 8.37 16.22 5.88
CA MET A 264 8.80 15.44 4.71
C MET A 264 8.72 16.29 3.43
N ALA A 265 7.67 17.12 3.28
CA ALA A 265 7.50 18.01 2.15
C ALA A 265 8.55 19.14 2.11
N ASP A 266 8.85 19.72 3.27
CA ASP A 266 9.89 20.74 3.45
C ASP A 266 11.28 20.20 3.06
N ASN A 267 11.51 18.90 3.30
CA ASN A 267 12.77 18.23 3.01
C ASN A 267 12.81 17.49 1.66
N GLY A 268 11.83 17.71 0.78
CA GLY A 268 11.88 17.30 -0.63
C GLY A 268 10.83 16.30 -1.09
N VAL A 269 10.06 15.69 -0.19
CA VAL A 269 8.98 14.73 -0.55
C VAL A 269 7.71 15.49 -0.89
N LYS A 270 7.64 16.10 -2.08
CA LYS A 270 6.52 16.99 -2.46
C LYS A 270 5.14 16.35 -2.35
N MET A 271 5.03 15.04 -2.60
CA MET A 271 3.78 14.28 -2.45
C MET A 271 3.24 14.28 -1.00
N ALA A 272 4.09 14.47 0.01
CA ALA A 272 3.67 14.51 1.40
C ALA A 272 2.73 15.69 1.69
N GLN A 273 2.93 16.84 1.05
CA GLN A 273 2.02 17.99 1.17
C GLN A 273 0.65 17.68 0.56
N THR A 274 0.62 17.07 -0.63
CA THR A 274 -0.62 16.65 -1.27
C THR A 274 -1.39 15.69 -0.35
N LEU A 275 -0.68 14.74 0.28
CA LEU A 275 -1.28 13.82 1.24
C LEU A 275 -1.82 14.52 2.49
N ALA A 276 -1.08 15.48 3.07
CA ALA A 276 -1.56 16.27 4.20
C ALA A 276 -2.88 16.98 3.87
N ASN A 277 -2.94 17.65 2.71
CA ASN A 277 -4.16 18.32 2.24
C ASN A 277 -5.34 17.34 2.05
N ILE A 278 -5.09 16.11 1.57
CA ILE A 278 -6.11 15.07 1.45
C ILE A 278 -6.61 14.61 2.81
N ILE A 279 -5.71 14.42 3.78
CA ILE A 279 -6.07 14.01 5.14
C ILE A 279 -6.97 15.07 5.79
N GLU A 280 -6.67 16.35 5.58
CA GLU A 280 -7.47 17.47 6.09
C GLU A 280 -8.78 17.71 5.33
N SER A 281 -8.89 17.21 4.10
CA SER A 281 -10.08 17.36 3.29
C SER A 281 -11.32 16.74 3.95
N PRO A 282 -12.48 17.43 3.93
CA PRO A 282 -13.73 16.89 4.48
C PRO A 282 -14.24 15.68 3.68
N LEU A 283 -13.79 15.51 2.43
CA LEU A 283 -14.28 14.48 1.50
C LEU A 283 -13.85 13.05 1.87
N LYS A 284 -12.95 12.86 2.85
CA LYS A 284 -12.49 11.56 3.39
C LYS A 284 -12.48 10.42 2.33
N PRO A 285 -11.75 10.62 1.21
CA PRO A 285 -11.76 9.68 0.06
C PRO A 285 -11.47 8.26 0.53
N GLU A 286 -12.05 7.22 -0.08
CA GLU A 286 -11.80 5.82 0.30
C GLU A 286 -10.32 5.42 0.15
N ILE A 287 -9.90 4.32 0.78
CA ILE A 287 -8.53 3.81 0.66
C ILE A 287 -8.18 3.52 -0.82
N TRP A 288 -9.18 3.12 -1.59
CA TRP A 288 -9.04 2.81 -3.01
C TRP A 288 -8.86 4.08 -3.85
N ASP A 289 -9.43 5.20 -3.42
CA ASP A 289 -9.21 6.50 -4.03
C ASP A 289 -7.78 6.99 -3.79
N TRP A 290 -7.15 6.65 -2.65
CA TRP A 290 -5.73 6.94 -2.44
C TRP A 290 -4.83 6.17 -3.41
N PHE A 291 -5.10 4.89 -3.68
CA PHE A 291 -4.36 4.13 -4.69
C PHE A 291 -4.56 4.70 -6.11
N ARG A 292 -5.70 5.33 -6.37
CA ARG A 292 -5.97 6.09 -7.60
C ARG A 292 -5.11 7.36 -7.66
N MET A 293 -5.07 8.13 -6.57
CA MET A 293 -4.43 9.46 -6.52
C MET A 293 -2.90 9.42 -6.56
N VAL A 294 -2.28 8.42 -5.95
CA VAL A 294 -0.82 8.38 -5.76
C VAL A 294 -0.16 7.43 -6.76
N GLY A 295 -1.00 6.76 -7.54
CA GLY A 295 -0.64 5.63 -8.35
C GLY A 295 -0.23 4.42 -7.51
N SER A 296 -0.35 3.25 -8.15
CA SER A 296 0.13 1.95 -7.65
C SER A 296 1.64 1.92 -7.32
N TYR A 297 2.37 3.01 -7.55
CA TYR A 297 3.82 3.07 -7.51
C TYR A 297 4.41 3.30 -6.11
N THR A 298 3.64 3.92 -5.20
CA THR A 298 4.00 3.95 -3.77
C THR A 298 3.80 2.59 -3.10
N CYS A 299 2.99 1.71 -3.70
CA CYS A 299 2.92 0.29 -3.32
C CYS A 299 4.01 -0.56 -4.00
N SER A 300 4.46 -0.13 -5.17
CA SER A 300 5.45 -0.85 -5.98
C SER A 300 6.89 -0.39 -5.81
N ALA A 301 7.18 0.57 -4.94
CA ALA A 301 8.53 0.84 -4.47
C ALA A 301 9.02 -0.38 -3.65
N LEU A 302 9.48 -1.40 -4.38
CA LEU A 302 10.30 -2.57 -4.01
C LEU A 302 10.98 -3.07 -5.29
#